data_AF-A0A2V9QEU8-F1
#
_entry.id   AF-A0A2V9QEU8-F1
#
_cell.length_a   1.000
_cell.length_b   1.000
_cell.length_c   1.000
_cell.angle_alpha   90.00
_cell.angle_beta   90.00
_cell.angle_gamma   90.00
#
_symmetry.space_group_name_H-M   'P 1'
#
loop_
_entity.id
_entity.type
_entity.pdbx_description
1 polymer ?
#
loop_
_entity_poly.entity_id
_entity_poly.type
_entity_poly.pdbx_seq_one_letter_code
_entity_poly.pdbx_strand_id
1 'polypeptide(L)' 'MCALDANGTLVFPLSCDYAIWTERAAGRISEIAALAEGEGDIKGIAVWVDGKTSDRATQELKNRKIDLVTGVLDKG' A
#
# COMPACT_ATOMS: atom_id res chain seq x y z
N MET A 1 -2.43 -11.20 1.92
CA MET A 1 -3.77 -11.17 1.32
C MET A 1 -3.96 -9.76 0.78
N CYS A 2 -4.37 -9.59 -0.47
CA CYS A 2 -4.76 -8.30 -1.06
C CYS A 2 -6.22 -8.38 -1.50
N ALA A 3 -6.88 -7.23 -1.66
CA ALA A 3 -8.26 -7.14 -2.12
C ALA A 3 -8.39 -6.06 -3.19
N LEU A 4 -9.31 -6.21 -4.13
CA LEU A 4 -9.66 -5.15 -5.08
C LEU A 4 -10.82 -4.36 -4.51
N ASP A 5 -10.67 -3.03 -4.39
CA ASP A 5 -11.78 -2.18 -3.97
C ASP A 5 -12.78 -1.92 -5.12
N ALA A 6 -13.89 -1.26 -4.81
CA ALA A 6 -14.93 -0.96 -5.80
C ALA A 6 -14.47 -0.03 -6.95
N ASN A 7 -13.32 0.63 -6.81
CA ASN A 7 -12.75 1.53 -7.82
C ASN A 7 -11.70 0.83 -8.71
N GLY A 8 -11.36 -0.43 -8.43
CA GLY A 8 -10.30 -1.16 -9.11
C GLY A 8 -8.91 -0.90 -8.53
N THR A 9 -8.81 -0.43 -7.28
CA THR A 9 -7.54 -0.26 -6.56
C THR A 9 -7.19 -1.57 -5.87
N LEU A 10 -5.97 -2.06 -6.08
CA LEU A 10 -5.45 -3.21 -5.35
C LEU A 10 -4.96 -2.75 -3.96
N VAL A 11 -5.65 -3.21 -2.93
CA VAL A 11 -5.41 -2.86 -1.54
C VAL A 11 -4.60 -3.94 -0.82
N PHE A 12 -3.55 -3.50 -0.13
CA PHE A 12 -2.72 -4.33 0.75
C PHE A 12 -2.93 -3.91 2.21
N PRO A 13 -3.81 -4.60 2.95
CA PRO A 13 -3.99 -4.35 4.38
C PRO A 13 -2.78 -4.88 5.16
N LEU A 14 -2.24 -4.03 6.03
CA LEU A 14 -1.15 -4.30 6.92
C LEU A 14 -1.57 -3.91 8.34
N SER A 15 -1.89 -4.93 9.13
CA SER A 15 -2.17 -4.73 10.55
C SER A 15 -0.86 -4.55 11.32
N CYS A 16 -0.63 -3.35 11.83
CA CYS A 16 0.52 -3.00 12.64
C CYS A 16 0.27 -1.66 13.38
N ASP A 17 0.89 -1.49 14.55
CA ASP A 17 0.90 -0.19 15.24
C ASP A 17 1.76 0.84 14.48
N TYR A 18 2.87 0.38 13.88
CA TYR A 18 3.80 1.23 13.15
C TYR A 18 4.55 0.47 12.05
N ALA A 19 4.56 1.03 10.83
CA ALA A 19 5.29 0.49 9.69
C ALA A 19 6.47 1.39 9.26
N ILE A 20 7.63 0.77 8.98
CA ILE A 20 8.85 1.45 8.55
C ILE A 20 9.26 1.04 7.14
N TRP A 21 9.97 1.93 6.44
CA TRP A 21 10.59 1.62 5.16
C TRP A 21 11.87 0.80 5.34
N THR A 22 11.97 -0.30 4.61
CA THR A 22 13.14 -1.17 4.58
C THR A 22 13.42 -1.59 3.13
N GLU A 23 14.62 -2.07 2.83
CA GLU A 23 14.95 -2.61 1.51
C GLU A 23 14.02 -3.76 1.11
N ARG A 24 13.65 -4.60 2.09
CA ARG A 24 12.69 -5.68 1.88
C ARG A 24 11.31 -5.14 1.50
N ALA A 25 10.83 -4.09 2.18
CA ALA A 25 9.58 -3.44 1.82
C ALA A 25 9.65 -2.82 0.41
N ALA A 26 10.77 -2.20 0.07
CA ALA A 26 11.01 -1.65 -1.27
C ALA A 26 10.90 -2.72 -2.37
N GLY A 27 11.57 -3.87 -2.19
CA GLY A 27 11.50 -4.98 -3.14
C GLY A 27 10.08 -5.50 -3.32
N ARG A 28 9.36 -5.72 -2.22
CA ARG A 28 7.96 -6.20 -2.26
C ARG A 28 7.02 -5.23 -2.94
N ILE A 29 7.17 -3.93 -2.68
CA ILE A 29 6.37 -2.88 -3.32
C ILE A 29 6.63 -2.85 -4.83
N SER A 30 7.88 -2.96 -5.26
CA SER A 30 8.24 -2.99 -6.69
C SER A 30 7.66 -4.23 -7.40
N GLU A 31 7.72 -5.40 -6.77
CA GLU A 31 7.12 -6.63 -7.31
C GLU A 31 5.60 -6.46 -7.50
N ILE A 32 4.93 -5.89 -6.50
CA ILE A 32 3.48 -5.63 -6.53
C ILE A 32 3.13 -4.64 -7.65
N ALA A 33 3.88 -3.56 -7.79
CA ALA A 33 3.65 -2.57 -8.83
C ALA A 33 3.78 -3.17 -10.23
N ALA A 34 4.83 -3.97 -10.48
CA ALA A 34 5.04 -4.62 -11.76
C ALA A 34 3.92 -5.63 -12.10
N LEU A 35 3.40 -6.36 -11.11
CA LEU A 35 2.26 -7.27 -11.31
C LEU A 35 0.99 -6.50 -11.66
N ALA A 36 0.73 -5.37 -10.98
CA ALA A 36 -0.44 -4.54 -11.23
C ALA A 36 -0.45 -3.92 -12.63
N GLU A 37 0.72 -3.53 -13.17
CA GLU A 37 0.84 -3.01 -14.54
C GLU A 37 0.47 -4.03 -15.62
N GLY A 38 0.60 -5.34 -15.33
CA GLY A 38 0.24 -6.41 -16.26
C GLY A 38 -1.25 -6.79 -16.28
N GLU A 39 -2.01 -6.33 -15.29
CA GLU A 39 -3.42 -6.70 -15.08
C GLU A 39 -4.34 -5.53 -15.45
N GLY A 40 -5.04 -5.64 -16.58
CA GLY A 40 -5.83 -4.53 -17.15
C GLY A 40 -6.99 -4.00 -16.28
N ASP A 41 -7.41 -4.77 -15.27
CA ASP A 41 -8.47 -4.39 -14.35
C ASP A 41 -7.99 -3.58 -13.13
N ILE A 42 -6.67 -3.51 -12.90
CA ILE A 42 -6.07 -2.79 -11.78
C ILE A 42 -5.77 -1.35 -12.19
N LYS A 43 -6.43 -0.40 -11.52
CA LYS A 43 -6.31 1.04 -11.82
C LYS A 43 -5.40 1.80 -10.86
N GLY A 44 -5.01 1.16 -9.75
CA GLY A 44 -4.18 1.77 -8.72
C GLY A 44 -3.78 0.78 -7.64
N ILE A 45 -2.92 1.22 -6.73
CA ILE A 45 -2.41 0.42 -5.62
C ILE A 45 -2.47 1.25 -4.35
N ALA A 46 -2.95 0.65 -3.27
CA ALA A 46 -2.98 1.28 -1.95
C ALA A 46 -2.46 0.34 -0.85
N VAL A 47 -1.74 0.91 0.10
CA VAL A 47 -1.38 0.25 1.36
C VAL A 47 -2.28 0.79 2.46
N TRP A 48 -2.94 -0.11 3.17
CA TRP A 48 -3.84 0.22 4.28
C TRP A 48 -3.18 -0.21 5.57
N VAL A 49 -2.99 0.72 6.50
CA VAL A 49 -2.41 0.43 7.81
C VAL A 49 -3.39 0.80 8.91
N ASP A 50 -3.44 -0.04 9.95
CA ASP A 50 -4.26 0.22 11.13
C ASP A 50 -3.64 1.35 11.95
N GLY A 51 -2.33 1.31 12.16
CA GLY A 51 -1.56 2.33 12.87
C GLY A 51 -0.96 3.42 11.97
N LYS A 52 0.32 3.73 12.17
CA LYS A 52 1.04 4.81 11.46
C LYS A 52 2.17 4.27 10.60
N THR A 53 2.66 5.10 9.68
CA THR A 53 3.89 4.87 8.92
C THR A 53 4.98 5.85 9.34
N SER A 54 6.24 5.50 9.09
CA SER A 54 7.33 6.47 9.16
C SER A 54 7.30 7.47 8.02
N ASP A 55 7.82 8.68 8.24
CA ASP A 55 7.91 9.72 7.22
C ASP A 55 8.60 9.23 5.95
N ARG A 56 9.68 8.44 6.13
CA ARG A 56 10.38 7.81 5.01
C ARG A 56 9.46 6.88 4.24
N ALA A 57 8.70 6.01 4.90
CA ALA A 57 7.78 5.09 4.24
C ALA A 57 6.70 5.85 3.46
N THR A 58 6.12 6.89 4.06
CA THR A 58 5.12 7.75 3.41
C THR A 58 5.67 8.41 2.14
N GLN A 59 6.89 8.98 2.20
CA GLN A 59 7.51 9.60 1.03
C GLN A 59 7.86 8.58 -0.06
N GLU A 60 8.35 7.40 0.31
CA GLU A 60 8.72 6.36 -0.64
C GLU A 60 7.49 5.79 -1.38
N LEU A 61 6.37 5.59 -0.68
CA LEU A 61 5.09 5.19 -1.30
C LEU A 61 4.57 6.28 -2.24
N LYS A 62 4.59 7.55 -1.81
CA LYS A 62 4.18 8.69 -2.64
C LYS A 62 5.01 8.81 -3.91
N ASN A 63 6.34 8.68 -3.81
CA ASN A 63 7.24 8.74 -4.96
C ASN A 63 6.96 7.63 -5.99
N ARG A 64 6.43 6.50 -5.52
CA ARG A 64 6.02 5.36 -6.35
C ARG A 64 4.55 5.43 -6.78
N LYS A 65 3.84 6.52 -6.48
CA LYS A 65 2.41 6.71 -6.78
C LYS A 65 1.53 5.61 -6.16
N ILE A 66 1.89 5.16 -4.96
CA ILE A 66 1.12 4.20 -4.18
C ILE A 66 0.42 4.95 -3.07
N ASP A 67 -0.90 4.79 -3.00
CA ASP A 67 -1.71 5.45 -1.99
C ASP A 67 -1.48 4.83 -0.62
N LEU A 68 -1.58 5.65 0.42
CA LEU A 68 -1.47 5.22 1.80
C LEU A 68 -2.70 5.66 2.58
N VAL A 69 -3.36 4.72 3.24
CA VAL A 69 -4.48 4.98 4.14
C VAL A 69 -4.11 4.48 5.54
N THR A 70 -4.14 5.38 6.51
CA THR A 70 -3.85 5.08 7.93
C THR A 70 -5.12 5.10 8.78
N GLY A 71 -5.10 4.48 9.97
CA GLY A 71 -6.22 4.52 10.90
C GLY A 71 -7.46 3.82 10.34
N VAL A 72 -7.27 2.74 9.57
CA VAL A 72 -8.37 2.10 8.84
C VAL A 72 -9.42 1.51 9.78
N LEU A 73 -9.01 0.99 10.94
CA LEU A 73 -9.91 0.46 11.95
C LEU A 73 -10.59 1.54 12.80
N ASP A 74 -10.05 2.76 12.83
CA ASP A 74 -10.62 3.89 13.59
C ASP A 74 -11.82 4.54 12.89
N LYS A 75 -12.13 4.12 11.66
CA LYS A 75 -13.23 4.65 10.84
C LYS A 75 -14.53 3.85 10.96
N GLY A 76 -14.56 2.85 11.85
CA GLY A 76 -15.71 1.99 12.14
C GLY A 76 -16.64 2.56 13.21
#